data_AF-A0AAW4VLL5-F1
#
_entry.id   AF-A0AAW4VLL5-F1
#
_cell.length_a   1.000
_cell.length_b   1.000
_cell.length_c   1.000
_cell.angle_alpha   90.00
_cell.angle_beta   90.00
_cell.angle_gamma   90.00
#
_symmetry.space_group_name_H-M   'P 1'
#
loop_
_entity.id
_entity.type
_entity.pdbx_description
1 polymer ?
#
loop_
_entity_poly.entity_id
_entity_poly.type
_entity_poly.pdbx_seq_one_letter_code
_entity_poly.pdbx_strand_id
1 'polypeptide(L)'
;MQKELGEIIKFCKENNEPVYLEFNDKENLIIMSSETYDRREKMLELYEQLVYIESERIINNKQYTIDELSKYLDNVIKDITVKK
;
A
#
# COMPACT_ATOMS: atom_id res chain seq x y z
N MET A 1 17.72 -23.51 -25.79
CA MET A 1 17.29 -22.11 -25.98
C MET A 1 15.79 -21.97 -26.27
N GLN A 2 15.26 -22.20 -27.48
CA GLN A 2 13.80 -21.98 -27.73
C GLN A 2 12.88 -22.92 -26.92
N LYS A 3 13.28 -24.18 -26.69
CA LYS A 3 12.50 -25.13 -25.88
C LYS A 3 12.38 -24.72 -24.41
N GLU A 4 13.49 -24.33 -23.79
CA GLU A 4 13.54 -23.96 -22.36
C GLU A 4 12.73 -22.69 -22.08
N LEU A 5 12.80 -21.69 -22.96
CA LEU A 5 11.98 -20.48 -22.83
C LEU A 5 10.48 -20.80 -22.92
N GLY A 6 10.10 -21.75 -23.79
CA GLY A 6 8.72 -22.21 -23.91
C GLY A 6 8.19 -22.87 -22.63
N GLU A 7 9.03 -23.68 -21.97
CA GLU A 7 8.69 -24.32 -20.69
C GLU A 7 8.54 -23.29 -19.56
N ILE A 8 9.42 -22.28 -19.51
CA ILE A 8 9.33 -21.18 -18.54
C ILE A 8 8.05 -20.37 -18.76
N ILE A 9 7.71 -20.03 -20.02
CA ILE A 9 6.47 -19.31 -20.33
C ILE A 9 5.25 -20.11 -19.89
N LYS A 10 5.25 -21.44 -20.13
CA LYS A 10 4.16 -22.33 -19.70
C LYS A 10 4.03 -22.33 -18.18
N PHE A 11 5.14 -22.49 -17.45
CA PHE A 11 5.17 -22.45 -15.99
C PHE A 11 4.60 -21.14 -15.44
N CYS A 12 5.04 -19.99 -15.97
CA CYS A 12 4.56 -18.68 -15.52
C CYS A 12 3.06 -18.48 -15.74
N LYS A 13 2.50 -19.04 -16.83
CA LYS A 13 1.07 -18.97 -17.12
C LYS A 13 0.24 -19.90 -16.24
N GLU A 14 0.71 -21.12 -16.00
CA GLU A 14 -0.03 -22.12 -15.22
C GLU A 14 -0.05 -21.78 -13.73
N ASN A 15 1.08 -21.32 -13.19
CA ASN A 15 1.21 -21.06 -11.76
C ASN A 15 0.98 -19.58 -11.38
N ASN A 16 0.94 -18.66 -12.36
CA ASN A 16 0.90 -17.22 -12.11
C ASN A 16 2.06 -16.73 -11.24
N GLU A 17 3.22 -17.36 -11.41
CA GLU A 17 4.45 -17.07 -10.66
C GLU A 17 5.56 -16.55 -11.59
N PRO A 18 6.32 -15.53 -11.14
CA PRO A 18 7.45 -15.01 -11.91
C PRO A 18 8.66 -15.95 -11.78
N VAL A 19 9.45 -16.05 -12.84
CA VAL A 19 10.75 -16.74 -12.85
C VAL A 19 11.86 -15.71 -12.97
N TYR A 20 12.86 -15.80 -12.10
CA TYR A 20 14.03 -14.94 -12.08
C TYR A 20 15.18 -15.63 -12.82
N LEU A 21 15.75 -14.94 -13.79
CA LEU A 21 16.89 -15.39 -14.57
C LEU A 21 18.06 -14.45 -14.29
N GLU A 22 19.16 -15.00 -13.81
CA GLU A 22 20.43 -14.30 -13.66
C GLU A 22 21.30 -14.56 -14.90
N PHE A 23 21.61 -13.50 -15.63
CA PHE A 23 22.58 -13.51 -16.73
C PHE A 23 23.85 -12.77 -16.32
N ASN A 24 24.98 -13.51 -16.33
CA ASN A 24 26.34 -12.99 -16.20
C ASN A 24 26.56 -12.00 -15.03
N ASP A 25 26.20 -12.39 -13.81
CA ASP A 25 26.43 -11.69 -12.54
C ASP A 25 25.96 -10.22 -12.45
N LYS A 26 25.30 -9.68 -13.49
CA LYS A 26 24.95 -8.25 -13.59
C LYS A 26 23.58 -7.96 -14.18
N GLU A 27 22.97 -8.90 -14.90
CA GLU A 27 21.67 -8.67 -15.54
C GLU A 27 20.64 -9.67 -15.04
N ASN A 28 19.66 -9.18 -14.29
CA ASN A 28 18.55 -9.97 -13.78
C ASN A 28 17.32 -9.71 -14.65
N LEU A 29 16.74 -10.77 -15.20
CA LEU A 29 15.51 -10.72 -15.98
C LEU A 29 14.41 -11.47 -15.24
N ILE A 30 13.22 -10.89 -15.20
CA ILE A 30 12.04 -11.54 -14.66
C ILE A 30 11.10 -11.86 -15.81
N ILE A 31 10.67 -13.12 -15.88
CA ILE A 31 9.65 -13.57 -16.83
C ILE A 31 8.36 -13.84 -16.06
N MET A 32 7.25 -13.28 -16.53
CA MET A 32 5.92 -13.53 -15.98
C MET A 32 4.83 -13.31 -17.04
N SER A 33 3.62 -13.83 -16.82
CA SER A 33 2.49 -13.51 -17.69
C SER A 33 2.07 -12.06 -17.52
N SER A 34 1.63 -11.42 -18.61
CA SER A 34 1.13 -10.04 -18.57
C SER A 34 -0.04 -9.89 -17.61
N GLU A 35 -0.94 -10.88 -17.57
CA GLU A 35 -2.08 -10.89 -16.65
C GLU A 35 -1.64 -10.88 -15.17
N THR A 36 -0.60 -11.65 -14.82
CA THR A 36 -0.06 -11.63 -13.45
C THR A 36 0.58 -10.28 -13.13
N TYR A 37 1.21 -9.65 -14.11
CA TYR A 37 1.83 -8.33 -13.96
C TYR A 37 0.75 -7.27 -13.72
N ASP A 38 -0.26 -7.20 -14.58
CA ASP A 38 -1.36 -6.25 -14.48
C ASP A 38 -2.13 -6.39 -13.16
N ARG A 39 -2.32 -7.63 -12.69
CA ARG A 39 -2.96 -7.88 -11.39
C ARG A 39 -2.10 -7.36 -10.24
N ARG A 40 -0.78 -7.52 -10.30
CA ARG A 40 0.15 -6.99 -9.29
C ARG A 40 0.14 -5.46 -9.27
N GLU A 41 0.22 -4.82 -10.43
CA GLU A 41 0.19 -3.34 -10.52
C GLU A 41 -1.09 -2.77 -9.90
N LYS A 42 -2.26 -3.32 -10.29
CA LYS A 42 -3.56 -2.87 -9.72
C LYS A 42 -3.65 -3.08 -8.22
N MET A 43 -3.08 -4.18 -7.70
CA MET A 43 -3.04 -4.42 -6.26
C MET A 43 -2.12 -3.42 -5.55
N LEU A 44 -0.99 -3.07 -6.14
CA LEU A 44 -0.07 -2.07 -5.60
C LEU A 44 -0.71 -0.68 -5.56
N GLU A 45 -1.39 -0.27 -6.65
CA GLU A 45 -2.16 0.97 -6.69
C GLU A 45 -3.23 1.02 -5.58
N LEU A 46 -3.95 -0.09 -5.37
CA LEU A 46 -4.93 -0.19 -4.29
C LEU A 46 -4.29 -0.09 -2.91
N TYR A 47 -3.14 -0.75 -2.69
CA TYR A 47 -2.42 -0.65 -1.43
C TYR A 47 -1.96 0.77 -1.15
N GLU A 48 -1.43 1.48 -2.15
CA GLU A 48 -1.01 2.88 -1.99
C GLU A 48 -2.19 3.77 -1.58
N GLN A 49 -3.34 3.62 -2.24
CA GLN A 49 -4.57 4.35 -1.89
C GLN A 49 -5.04 4.04 -0.47
N LEU A 50 -5.03 2.77 -0.06
CA LEU A 50 -5.44 2.37 1.29
C LEU A 50 -4.48 2.92 2.36
N VAL A 51 -3.17 2.86 2.11
CA VAL A 51 -2.16 3.43 3.01
C VAL A 51 -2.36 4.94 3.15
N TYR A 52 -2.61 5.64 2.04
CA TYR A 52 -2.91 7.07 2.05
C TYR A 52 -4.15 7.37 2.91
N ILE A 53 -5.27 6.70 2.65
CA ILE A 53 -6.52 6.88 3.41
C ILE A 53 -6.32 6.60 4.91
N GLU A 54 -5.61 5.52 5.24
CA GLU A 54 -5.33 5.15 6.63
C GLU A 54 -4.45 6.20 7.33
N SER A 55 -3.41 6.69 6.63
CA SER A 55 -2.55 7.76 7.13
C SER A 55 -3.34 9.04 7.39
N GLU A 56 -4.23 9.41 6.46
CA GLU A 56 -5.13 10.55 6.61
C GLU A 56 -6.09 10.34 7.78
N ARG A 57 -6.62 9.14 7.99
CA ARG A 57 -7.48 8.85 9.17
C ARG A 57 -6.72 9.01 10.47
N ILE A 58 -5.48 8.54 10.54
CA ILE A 58 -4.64 8.66 11.74
C ILE A 58 -4.31 10.12 12.02
N ILE A 59 -4.00 10.91 10.99
CA ILE A 59 -3.71 12.35 11.10
C ILE A 59 -4.98 13.14 11.46
N ASN A 60 -6.11 12.80 10.85
CA ASN A 60 -7.40 13.46 11.08
C ASN A 60 -8.08 13.04 12.40
N ASN A 61 -7.62 11.97 13.04
CA ASN A 61 -7.90 11.72 14.45
C ASN A 61 -7.09 12.74 15.27
N LYS A 62 -7.67 13.93 15.49
CA LYS A 62 -7.07 14.97 16.32
C LYS A 62 -6.63 14.35 17.66
N GLN A 63 -5.32 14.22 17.81
CA GLN A 63 -4.71 13.85 19.08
C GLN A 63 -4.54 15.13 19.88
N TYR A 64 -4.99 15.10 21.13
CA TYR A 64 -4.80 16.18 22.07
C TYR A 64 -3.95 15.64 23.21
N THR A 65 -2.96 16.41 23.63
CA THR A 65 -2.35 16.19 24.93
C THR A 65 -3.40 16.41 26.03
N ILE A 66 -3.18 15.82 27.22
CA ILE A 66 -4.10 15.98 28.36
C ILE A 66 -4.32 17.47 28.67
N ASP A 67 -3.28 18.29 28.56
CA ASP A 67 -3.35 19.73 28.81
C ASP A 67 -4.17 20.49 27.76
N GLU A 68 -4.04 20.13 26.48
CA GLU A 68 -4.85 20.72 25.39
C GLU A 68 -6.32 20.33 25.51
N LEU A 69 -6.59 19.07 25.85
CA LEU A 69 -7.95 18.59 26.09
C LEU A 69 -8.58 19.29 27.30
N SER A 70 -7.84 19.47 28.40
CA SER A 70 -8.31 20.18 29.59
C SER A 70 -8.67 21.63 29.25
N LYS A 71 -7.79 22.34 28.54
CA LYS A 71 -8.06 23.73 28.11
C LYS A 71 -9.26 23.83 27.16
N TYR A 72 -9.39 22.88 26.24
CA TYR A 72 -10.53 22.84 25.32
C TYR A 72 -11.84 22.62 26.08
N LEU A 73 -11.88 21.65 27.00
CA LEU A 73 -13.05 21.38 27.83
C LEU A 73 -13.41 22.57 28.72
N ASP A 74 -12.42 23.22 29.33
CA ASP A 74 -12.63 24.43 30.15
C ASP A 74 -13.24 25.58 29.34
N ASN A 75 -12.81 25.76 28.10
CA ASN A 75 -13.35 26.78 27.20
C ASN A 75 -14.80 26.45 26.80
N VAL A 76 -15.09 25.20 26.45
CA VAL A 76 -16.46 24.75 26.12
C VAL A 76 -17.41 24.92 27.33
N ILE A 77 -16.96 24.57 28.54
CA ILE A 77 -17.75 24.73 29.76
C ILE A 77 -18.01 26.21 30.06
N LYS A 78 -17.00 27.08 29.91
CA LYS A 78 -17.16 28.53 30.05
C LYS A 78 -18.18 29.09 29.06
N ASP A 79 -18.08 28.70 27.78
CA ASP A 79 -19.01 29.15 26.74
C ASP A 79 -20.46 28.73 27.01
N ILE A 80 -20.68 27.55 27.60
CA ILE A 80 -22.00 27.08 28.01
C ILE A 80 -22.51 27.84 29.25
N THR A 81 -21.62 28.20 30.18
CA THR A 81 -21.97 28.92 31.41
C THR A 81 -22.26 30.40 31.17
N VAL A 82 -21.61 31.02 30.18
CA VAL A 82 -21.83 32.43 29.78
C VAL A 82 -23.13 32.62 28.98
N LYS A 83 -23.65 31.57 28.34
CA LYS A 83 -24.91 31.60 27.58
C LYS A 83 -26.18 31.39 28.42
N LYS A 84 -26.07 31.38 29.75
CA LYS A 84 -27.20 31.21 30.68
C LYS A 84 -27.36 32.44 31.55
#